data_AF-A0A920PKK1-F1
#
_entry.id   AF-A0A920PKK1-F1
#
_cell.length_a   1.000
_cell.length_b   1.000
_cell.length_c   1.000
_cell.angle_alpha   90.00
_cell.angle_beta   90.00
_cell.angle_gamma   90.00
#
_symmetry.space_group_name_H-M   'P 1'
#
loop_
_entity.id
_entity.type
_entity.pdbx_description
1 polymer ?
#
loop_
_entity_poly.entity_id
_entity_poly.type
_entity_poly.pdbx_seq_one_letter_code
_entity_poly.pdbx_strand_id
1 'polypeptide(L)'
;MSAATKKLPLPDHNPRQPGLFPVVANASERFIVVASTTSTENSGLYSFVLPRFSEQTGIEVRVVAVGTGQALHIAQNGDADVLLVHHPPSEDQFISQGYGVTRYD
;
A
#
# COMPACT_ATOMS: atom_id res chain seq x y z
N MET A 1 -73.32 -9.92 12.43
CA MET A 1 -73.06 -9.79 13.88
C MET A 1 -71.83 -10.64 14.22
N SER A 2 -70.72 -9.95 14.45
CA SER A 2 -69.37 -10.35 14.92
C SER A 2 -68.81 -11.75 14.64
N ALA A 3 -67.89 -11.80 13.66
CA ALA A 3 -66.86 -12.81 13.58
C ALA A 3 -65.76 -12.53 14.63
N ALA A 4 -65.38 -13.56 15.38
CA ALA A 4 -64.33 -13.53 16.38
C ALA A 4 -62.93 -13.45 15.73
N THR A 5 -62.25 -12.31 15.90
CA THR A 5 -60.85 -12.14 15.48
C THR A 5 -59.92 -12.88 16.45
N LYS A 6 -59.34 -13.97 15.95
CA LYS A 6 -58.26 -14.74 16.58
C LYS A 6 -57.05 -13.83 16.86
N LYS A 7 -56.60 -13.79 18.11
CA LYS A 7 -55.40 -13.09 18.57
C LYS A 7 -54.16 -13.75 17.93
N LEU A 8 -53.44 -13.01 17.09
CA LEU A 8 -52.19 -13.43 16.46
C LEU A 8 -51.06 -13.46 17.53
N PRO A 9 -50.23 -14.51 17.62
CA PRO A 9 -49.10 -14.52 18.57
C PRO A 9 -48.04 -13.49 18.15
N LEU A 10 -47.49 -12.80 19.15
CA LEU A 10 -46.42 -11.80 18.99
C LEU A 10 -45.14 -12.45 18.43
N PRO A 11 -44.32 -11.72 17.65
CA PRO A 11 -43.01 -12.21 17.22
C PRO A 11 -42.07 -12.44 18.42
N ASP A 12 -41.44 -13.60 18.44
CA ASP A 12 -40.37 -13.98 19.36
C ASP A 12 -39.17 -13.04 19.21
N HIS A 13 -38.79 -12.39 20.30
CA HIS A 13 -37.64 -11.51 20.40
C HIS A 13 -36.43 -12.33 20.87
N ASN A 14 -35.90 -13.16 19.98
CA ASN A 14 -34.65 -13.86 20.21
C ASN A 14 -33.47 -12.99 19.73
N PRO A 15 -32.64 -12.44 20.62
CA PRO A 15 -31.43 -11.72 20.21
C PRO A 15 -30.42 -12.74 19.68
N ARG A 16 -30.16 -12.70 18.37
CA ARG A 16 -29.06 -13.48 17.77
C ARG A 16 -27.76 -13.08 18.47
N GLN A 17 -27.17 -13.99 19.22
CA GLN A 17 -25.82 -13.83 19.74
C GLN A 17 -24.85 -13.67 18.55
N PRO A 18 -23.99 -12.65 18.52
CA PRO A 18 -22.89 -12.61 17.56
C PRO A 18 -21.92 -13.71 17.92
N GLY A 19 -21.78 -14.72 17.06
CA GLY A 19 -20.74 -15.73 17.17
C GLY A 19 -19.37 -15.06 17.21
N LEU A 20 -18.60 -15.35 18.24
CA LEU A 20 -17.21 -14.93 18.38
C LEU A 20 -16.37 -15.76 17.39
N PHE A 21 -16.24 -15.27 16.16
CA PHE A 21 -15.27 -15.82 15.21
C PHE A 21 -13.87 -15.36 15.65
N PRO A 22 -12.89 -16.27 15.81
CA PRO A 22 -11.53 -15.86 16.07
C PRO A 22 -11.01 -15.06 14.87
N VAL A 23 -10.74 -13.77 15.07
CA VAL A 23 -9.99 -12.96 14.12
C VAL A 23 -8.55 -13.44 14.20
N VAL A 24 -8.16 -14.33 13.29
CA VAL A 24 -6.76 -14.70 13.11
C VAL A 24 -6.08 -13.49 12.48
N ALA A 25 -5.30 -12.76 13.27
CA ALA A 25 -4.48 -11.68 12.75
C ALA A 25 -3.41 -12.29 11.84
N ASN A 26 -3.59 -12.15 10.52
CA ASN A 26 -2.52 -12.42 9.57
C ASN A 26 -1.42 -11.36 9.80
N ALA A 27 -0.17 -11.80 9.93
CA ALA A 27 0.96 -10.89 9.92
C ALA A 27 0.85 -10.01 8.66
N SER A 28 0.89 -8.69 8.83
CA SER A 28 0.87 -7.74 7.70
C SER A 28 1.93 -8.16 6.69
N GLU A 29 1.53 -8.40 5.44
CA GLU A 29 2.45 -8.68 4.34
C GLU A 29 3.53 -7.60 4.32
N ARG A 30 4.79 -8.00 4.47
CA ARG A 30 5.91 -7.06 4.51
C ARG A 30 6.19 -6.62 3.08
N PHE A 31 5.86 -5.37 2.75
CA PHE A 31 6.16 -4.79 1.44
C PHE A 31 6.84 -3.42 1.59
N ILE A 32 7.52 -3.01 0.52
CA ILE A 32 8.04 -1.65 0.34
C ILE A 32 7.51 -1.06 -0.98
N VAL A 33 7.26 0.24 -1.00
CA VAL A 33 6.83 0.99 -2.18
C VAL A 33 8.02 1.78 -2.73
N VAL A 34 8.26 1.62 -4.02
CA VAL A 34 9.34 2.32 -4.75
C VAL A 34 8.72 3.27 -5.76
N ALA A 35 8.84 4.57 -5.52
CA ALA A 35 8.57 5.58 -6.54
C ALA A 35 9.73 5.62 -7.54
N SER A 36 9.45 5.44 -8.82
CA SER A 36 10.48 5.34 -9.86
C SER A 36 10.07 5.97 -11.18
N THR A 37 11.01 5.97 -12.13
CA THR A 37 10.81 6.44 -13.49
C THR A 37 10.46 5.32 -14.46
N THR A 38 9.56 5.58 -15.41
CA THR A 38 9.18 4.62 -16.47
C THR A 38 10.36 4.17 -17.33
N SER A 39 11.38 5.00 -17.54
CA SER A 39 12.60 4.62 -18.26
C SER A 39 13.34 3.48 -17.56
N THR A 40 13.37 3.47 -16.22
CA THR A 40 14.00 2.43 -15.42
C THR A 40 13.18 1.14 -15.48
N GLU A 41 11.86 1.22 -15.36
CA GLU A 41 10.97 0.07 -15.53
C GLU A 41 11.16 -0.58 -16.91
N ASN A 42 11.12 0.24 -17.97
CA ASN A 42 11.25 -0.22 -19.35
C ASN A 42 12.62 -0.83 -19.66
N SER A 43 13.66 -0.55 -18.86
CA SER A 43 14.96 -1.21 -19.00
C SER A 43 14.94 -2.68 -18.57
N GLY A 44 13.91 -3.10 -17.82
CA GLY A 44 13.81 -4.43 -17.23
C GLY A 44 14.59 -4.61 -15.93
N LEU A 45 15.14 -3.52 -15.35
CA LEU A 45 15.91 -3.56 -14.10
C LEU A 45 15.12 -4.25 -12.98
N TYR A 46 13.86 -3.86 -12.78
CA TYR A 46 13.03 -4.37 -11.69
C TYR A 46 12.69 -5.84 -11.86
N SER A 47 12.30 -6.25 -13.07
CA SER A 47 12.07 -7.66 -13.41
C SER A 47 13.29 -8.55 -13.15
N PHE A 48 14.50 -7.98 -13.21
CA PHE A 48 15.73 -8.72 -12.91
C PHE A 48 16.08 -8.75 -11.42
N VAL A 49 16.01 -7.62 -10.71
CA VAL A 49 16.52 -7.51 -9.34
C VAL A 49 15.49 -7.88 -8.28
N LEU A 50 14.21 -7.53 -8.47
CA LEU A 50 13.18 -7.69 -7.45
C LEU A 50 12.89 -9.15 -7.11
N PRO A 51 12.84 -10.12 -8.05
CA PRO A 51 12.63 -11.51 -7.69
C PRO A 51 13.69 -12.03 -6.71
N ARG A 52 14.96 -11.70 -6.95
CA ARG A 52 16.08 -12.11 -6.08
C ARG A 52 16.01 -11.45 -4.71
N PHE A 53 15.65 -10.17 -4.67
CA PHE A 53 15.45 -9.45 -3.41
C PHE A 53 14.32 -10.08 -2.59
N SER A 54 13.17 -10.34 -3.22
CA SER A 54 12.01 -10.95 -2.57
C SER A 54 12.31 -12.37 -2.09
N GLU A 55 13.02 -13.18 -2.87
CA GLU A 55 13.44 -14.53 -2.48
C GLU A 55 14.36 -14.54 -1.24
N GLN A 56 15.28 -13.57 -1.14
CA GLN A 56 16.23 -13.50 -0.02
C GLN A 56 15.64 -12.90 1.24
N THR A 57 14.74 -11.93 1.12
CA THR A 57 14.24 -11.15 2.25
C THR A 57 12.82 -11.55 2.69
N GLY A 58 12.05 -12.13 1.78
CA GLY A 58 10.61 -12.34 1.94
C GLY A 58 9.80 -11.03 1.97
N ILE A 59 10.35 -9.94 1.42
CA ILE A 59 9.69 -8.63 1.34
C ILE A 59 9.21 -8.41 -0.09
N GLU A 60 7.93 -8.09 -0.27
CA GLU A 60 7.37 -7.70 -1.56
C GLU A 60 7.79 -6.27 -1.94
N VAL A 61 8.08 -6.01 -3.21
CA VAL A 61 8.43 -4.67 -3.70
C VAL A 61 7.39 -4.22 -4.71
N ARG A 62 6.74 -3.08 -4.44
CA ARG A 62 5.72 -2.48 -5.28
C ARG A 62 6.28 -1.24 -5.96
N VAL A 63 6.44 -1.29 -7.27
CA VAL A 63 7.00 -0.17 -8.05
C VAL A 63 5.89 0.70 -8.61
N VAL A 64 6.00 2.01 -8.40
CA VAL A 64 5.18 3.04 -9.04
C VAL A 64 6.04 3.75 -10.08
N ALA A 65 5.96 3.31 -11.33
CA ALA A 65 6.74 3.85 -12.43
C ALA A 65 6.00 5.02 -13.10
N VAL A 66 6.50 6.24 -12.91
CA VAL A 66 5.91 7.50 -13.41
C VAL A 66 6.98 8.43 -14.00
N GLY A 67 6.66 9.68 -14.34
CA GLY A 67 7.70 10.66 -14.70
C GLY A 67 8.50 11.14 -13.49
N THR A 68 9.74 11.60 -13.67
CA THR A 68 10.62 12.06 -12.57
C THR A 68 9.95 13.06 -11.63
N GLY A 69 9.26 14.07 -12.16
CA GLY A 69 8.55 15.06 -11.35
C GLY A 69 7.46 14.45 -10.47
N GLN A 70 6.72 13.47 -10.99
CA GLN A 70 5.68 12.78 -10.25
C GLN A 70 6.27 11.83 -9.19
N ALA A 71 7.36 11.14 -9.50
CA ALA A 71 8.07 10.29 -8.55
C ALA A 71 8.58 11.12 -7.35
N LEU A 72 9.17 12.29 -7.62
CA LEU A 72 9.59 13.22 -6.57
C LEU A 72 8.41 13.67 -5.72
N HIS A 73 7.27 14.02 -6.32
CA HIS A 73 6.09 14.45 -5.57
C HIS A 73 5.54 13.35 -4.65
N ILE A 74 5.47 12.10 -5.14
CA ILE A 74 5.09 10.93 -4.34
C ILE A 74 6.03 10.78 -3.13
N ALA A 75 7.36 10.90 -3.35
CA ALA A 75 8.33 10.81 -2.28
C ALA A 75 8.26 11.99 -1.29
N GLN A 76 8.02 13.21 -1.77
CA GLN A 76 7.84 14.41 -0.93
C GLN A 76 6.64 14.27 0.01
N ASN A 77 5.57 13.63 -0.46
CA ASN A 77 4.36 13.37 0.33
C ASN A 77 4.51 12.22 1.33
N GLY A 78 5.59 11.42 1.23
CA GLY A 78 5.80 10.22 2.04
C GLY A 78 4.94 9.03 1.59
N ASP A 79 4.44 9.03 0.36
CA ASP A 79 3.61 7.96 -0.20
C ASP A 79 4.45 6.74 -0.67
N ALA A 80 5.79 6.85 -0.65
CA ALA A 80 6.72 5.79 -1.01
C ALA A 80 7.87 5.68 0.00
N ASP A 81 8.38 4.45 0.18
CA ASP A 81 9.51 4.16 1.07
C ASP A 81 10.86 4.45 0.40
N VAL A 82 10.92 4.30 -0.92
CA VAL A 82 12.14 4.49 -1.72
C VAL A 82 11.82 5.34 -2.94
N LEU A 83 12.70 6.30 -3.24
CA LEU A 83 12.71 7.06 -4.48
C LEU A 83 13.91 6.63 -5.33
N LEU A 84 13.67 6.25 -6.59
CA LEU A 84 14.72 5.99 -7.58
C LEU A 84 14.49 6.87 -8.81
N VAL A 85 15.35 7.86 -9.00
CA VAL A 85 15.39 8.70 -10.20
C VAL A 85 16.79 8.69 -10.80
N HIS A 86 16.90 9.04 -12.07
CA HIS A 86 18.17 9.11 -12.79
C HIS A 86 18.52 10.58 -13.10
N HIS A 87 18.26 11.48 -12.16
CA HIS A 87 18.35 12.92 -12.39
C HIS A 87 19.00 13.61 -11.19
N PRO A 88 20.35 13.70 -11.17
CA PRO A 88 21.11 14.29 -10.08
C PRO A 88 20.59 15.67 -9.64
N PRO A 89 20.33 16.65 -10.52
CA PRO A 89 19.90 17.97 -10.06
C PRO A 89 18.59 17.95 -9.26
N SER A 90 17.69 16.99 -9.55
CA SER A 90 16.45 16.84 -8.79
C SER A 90 16.66 16.22 -7.41
N GLU A 91 17.60 15.29 -7.28
CA GLU A 91 17.97 14.71 -5.99
C GLU A 91 18.60 15.77 -5.09
N ASP A 92 19.49 16.61 -5.62
CA ASP A 92 20.09 17.73 -4.86
C ASP A 92 19.01 18.67 -4.34
N GLN A 93 18.07 19.05 -5.21
CA GLN A 93 16.95 19.89 -4.84
C GLN A 93 16.09 19.23 -3.76
N PHE A 94 15.80 17.93 -3.90
CA PHE A 94 15.00 17.16 -2.95
C PHE A 94 15.62 17.16 -1.54
N ILE A 95 16.95 16.96 -1.45
CA ILE A 95 17.68 17.06 -0.17
C ILE A 95 17.68 18.51 0.35
N SER A 96 17.95 19.49 -0.51
CA SER A 96 18.00 20.92 -0.12
C SER A 96 16.68 21.43 0.48
N GLN A 97 15.56 20.82 0.09
CA GLN A 97 14.22 21.15 0.56
C GLN A 97 13.82 20.38 1.83
N GLY A 98 14.72 19.53 2.36
CA GLY A 98 14.51 18.79 3.61
C GLY A 98 13.72 17.50 3.47
N TYR A 99 13.52 17.00 2.24
CA TYR A 99 12.81 15.72 2.02
C TYR A 99 13.72 14.49 2.14
N GLY A 100 15.03 14.69 2.27
CA GLY A 100 15.98 13.62 2.58
C GLY A 100 17.16 14.13 3.39
N VAL A 101 17.99 13.20 3.87
CA VAL A 101 19.04 13.51 4.85
C VAL A 101 20.32 13.98 4.18
N THR A 102 20.82 13.23 3.20
CA THR A 102 22.11 13.48 2.56
C THR A 102 22.15 12.79 1.21
N ARG A 103 22.80 13.42 0.23
CA ARG A 103 23.20 12.79 -1.03
C ARG A 103 24.67 12.41 -0.95
N TYR A 104 25.01 11.23 -1.48
CA TYR A 104 26.38 10.79 -1.69
C TYR A 104 26.69 10.81 -3.19
N ASP A 105 27.92 11.19 -3.55
CA ASP A 105 28.45 11.19 -4.92
C ASP A 105 29.31 9.96 -5.20
#